data_AF-A0A8C6VDI1-F1
#
_entry.id   AF-A0A8C6VDI1-F1
#
_cell.length_a   1.000
_cell.length_b   1.000
_cell.length_c   1.000
_cell.angle_alpha   90.00
_cell.angle_beta   90.00
_cell.angle_gamma   90.00
#
_symmetry.space_group_name_H-M   'P 1'
#
loop_
_entity.id
_entity.type
_entity.pdbx_description
1 polymer ?
#
loop_
_entity_poly.entity_id
_entity_poly.type
_entity_poly.pdbx_seq_one_letter_code
_entity_poly.pdbx_strand_id
1 'polypeptide(L)'
;SVWTPGQVTTGSYKVTMLIKTFCEGMSFCEGMSLIGSGSLYLSHIQAWAALWEGCCAIYGCLYYLLSAIPPLGSANFPFSGISPGGLSNGTSGEDYWGHVFWDQDTWIYPNILLFYPEAACAILKYRIRTLEEHYTTHGNKDTSAATGREVCPEKIYGGGDPHQWRCDAGSWGWDLKLFQQEGGWDVVQAITQYWCSRVVWNCEEENYHIVGKCYAPDEYHCTVDNSVYTNAVAGGVRRNDLEIYEPVTDPQGPAMTWSMFAIGWLELKEVKRAQQQMSKCFSNITEPFKIWVENSDGSGAVNFLTGMGGFLQAIFFGYAGFRISRSCLKFDPIYPDDIKQLNITGICYLGSKLSFTFTKEKPPSK
;
A
#
# COMPACT_ATOMS: atom_id res chain seq x y z
N SER A 1 -18.84 40.81 14.64
CA SER A 1 -17.56 41.43 14.23
C SER A 1 -17.36 41.14 12.77
N VAL A 2 -17.29 42.19 11.95
CA VAL A 2 -17.11 42.12 10.49
C VAL A 2 -15.70 41.61 10.20
N TRP A 3 -15.58 40.54 9.41
CA TRP A 3 -14.30 40.05 8.89
C TRP A 3 -13.82 41.00 7.80
N THR A 4 -12.74 41.74 8.06
CA THR A 4 -11.94 42.39 7.03
C THR A 4 -10.89 41.41 6.49
N PRO A 5 -10.69 41.31 5.17
CA PRO A 5 -9.63 40.48 4.59
C PRO A 5 -8.26 41.08 4.94
N GLY A 6 -7.50 40.38 5.79
CA GLY A 6 -6.08 40.66 5.97
C GLY A 6 -5.33 40.35 4.68
N GLN A 7 -4.44 41.26 4.27
CA GLN A 7 -3.52 41.05 3.15
C GLN A 7 -2.71 39.77 3.36
N VAL A 8 -2.99 38.73 2.57
CA VAL A 8 -2.09 37.58 2.43
C VAL A 8 -0.95 38.05 1.54
N THR A 9 0.21 38.31 2.13
CA THR A 9 1.47 38.43 1.39
C THR A 9 1.75 37.06 0.73
N THR A 10 1.63 37.01 -0.60
CA THR A 10 2.00 35.84 -1.40
C THR A 10 3.52 35.71 -1.42
N GLY A 11 4.08 35.09 -0.38
CA GLY A 11 5.44 34.56 -0.42
C GLY A 11 5.49 33.40 -1.42
N SER A 12 6.07 33.63 -2.59
CA SER A 12 6.40 32.53 -3.51
C SER A 12 7.62 31.79 -2.97
N TYR A 13 7.41 30.71 -2.23
CA TYR A 13 8.49 29.81 -1.82
C TYR A 13 8.87 28.93 -3.01
N LYS A 14 10.11 29.06 -3.49
CA LYS A 14 10.71 28.14 -4.47
C LYS A 14 11.52 27.09 -3.71
N VAL A 15 11.07 25.84 -3.74
CA VAL A 15 11.85 24.69 -3.26
C VAL A 15 12.52 24.06 -4.47
N THR A 16 13.84 24.20 -4.58
CA THR A 16 14.63 23.55 -5.64
C THR A 16 15.31 22.32 -5.04
N MET A 17 14.85 21.13 -5.41
CA MET A 17 15.50 19.88 -5.04
C MET A 17 16.42 19.48 -6.20
N LEU A 18 17.73 19.37 -5.95
CA LEU A 18 18.72 18.87 -6.91
C LEU A 18 19.01 17.41 -6.57
N ILE A 19 18.41 16.47 -7.30
CA ILE A 19 18.76 15.04 -7.19
C ILE A 19 19.90 14.77 -8.16
N LYS A 20 21.05 14.38 -7.59
CA LYS A 20 22.27 14.10 -8.35
C LYS A 20 22.25 12.63 -8.78
N THR A 21 21.32 12.23 -9.65
CA THR A 21 21.39 10.92 -10.30
C THR A 21 20.76 10.91 -11.70
N PHE A 22 21.46 10.24 -12.61
CA PHE A 22 21.26 10.12 -14.05
C PHE A 22 19.79 9.83 -14.47
N CYS A 23 19.03 10.86 -14.86
CA CYS A 23 17.95 10.88 -15.88
C CYS A 23 16.92 12.02 -15.72
N GLU A 24 17.07 12.92 -14.75
CA GLU A 24 16.05 13.96 -14.45
C GLU A 24 16.09 15.23 -15.34
N GLY A 25 16.94 15.27 -16.37
CA GLY A 25 17.14 16.49 -17.15
C GLY A 25 15.88 17.03 -17.85
N MET A 26 15.00 16.15 -18.36
CA MET A 26 13.87 16.60 -19.19
C MET A 26 12.68 17.12 -18.37
N SER A 27 12.20 16.35 -17.39
CA SER A 27 11.06 16.76 -16.57
C SER A 27 11.37 17.95 -15.66
N PHE A 28 12.62 18.08 -15.20
CA PHE A 28 13.06 19.26 -14.47
C PHE A 28 13.07 20.51 -15.37
N CYS A 29 13.60 20.40 -16.59
CA CYS A 29 13.60 21.52 -17.54
C CYS A 29 12.19 21.93 -17.97
N GLU A 30 11.31 20.95 -18.17
CA GLU A 30 9.89 21.18 -18.44
C GLU A 30 9.21 21.91 -17.27
N GLY A 31 9.40 21.41 -16.04
CA GLY A 31 8.90 22.07 -14.83
C GLY A 31 9.40 23.51 -14.69
N MET A 32 10.70 23.75 -14.93
CA MET A 32 11.29 25.09 -14.92
C MET A 32 10.70 26.01 -16.00
N SER A 33 10.39 25.47 -17.19
CA SER A 33 9.73 26.20 -18.28
C SER A 33 8.27 26.55 -17.93
N LEU A 34 7.54 25.63 -17.30
CA LEU A 34 6.19 25.85 -16.79
C LEU A 34 6.17 26.90 -15.65
N ILE A 35 7.19 26.91 -14.79
CA ILE A 35 7.39 27.97 -13.79
C ILE A 35 7.64 29.31 -14.49
N GLY A 36 8.54 29.33 -15.47
CA GLY A 36 8.88 30.55 -16.22
C GLY A 36 7.69 31.17 -16.95
N SER A 37 6.76 30.33 -17.43
CA SER A 37 5.52 30.76 -18.09
C SER A 37 4.34 31.01 -17.12
N GLY A 38 4.51 30.77 -15.81
CA GLY A 38 3.43 30.88 -14.83
C GLY A 38 2.32 29.82 -14.99
N SER A 39 2.53 28.81 -15.83
CA SER A 39 1.53 27.80 -16.18
C SER A 39 1.62 26.54 -15.31
N LEU A 40 2.67 26.37 -14.49
CA LEU A 40 2.87 25.18 -13.66
C LEU A 40 1.64 24.86 -12.80
N TYR A 41 1.12 25.86 -12.08
CA TYR A 41 -0.03 25.65 -11.19
C TYR A 41 -1.29 25.23 -11.96
N LEU A 42 -1.55 25.86 -13.12
CA LEU A 42 -2.68 25.48 -13.97
C LEU A 42 -2.52 24.08 -14.55
N SER A 43 -1.32 23.72 -15.00
CA SER A 43 -1.02 22.37 -15.50
C SER A 43 -1.22 21.31 -14.41
N HIS A 44 -0.82 21.61 -13.17
CA HIS A 44 -1.02 20.75 -12.01
C HIS A 44 -2.51 20.55 -11.70
N ILE A 45 -3.29 21.65 -11.66
CA ILE A 45 -4.75 21.57 -11.46
C ILE A 45 -5.39 20.72 -12.55
N GLN A 46 -5.02 20.92 -13.82
CA GLN A 46 -5.59 20.17 -14.95
C GLN A 46 -5.26 18.69 -14.88
N ALA A 47 -4.01 18.34 -14.55
CA ALA A 47 -3.59 16.96 -14.38
C ALA A 47 -4.39 16.25 -13.27
N TRP A 48 -4.56 16.91 -12.12
CA TRP A 48 -5.36 16.35 -11.02
C TRP A 48 -6.86 16.34 -11.31
N ALA A 49 -7.39 17.37 -11.97
CA ALA A 49 -8.80 17.40 -12.37
C ALA A 49 -9.15 16.25 -13.32
N ALA A 50 -8.22 15.81 -14.18
CA ALA A 50 -8.41 14.64 -15.03
C ALA A 50 -8.44 13.31 -14.25
N LEU A 51 -7.94 13.28 -13.02
CA LEU A 51 -7.91 12.09 -12.14
C LEU A 51 -9.11 11.98 -11.19
N TRP A 52 -9.80 13.09 -10.88
CA TRP A 52 -10.78 13.14 -9.78
C TRP A 52 -12.26 13.15 -10.20
N GLU A 53 -13.08 12.23 -9.64
CA GLU A 53 -14.57 12.25 -9.64
C GLU A 53 -15.17 11.63 -8.35
N GLY A 54 -15.37 12.37 -7.22
CA GLY A 54 -15.69 11.73 -5.90
C GLY A 54 -15.29 12.44 -4.56
N CYS A 55 -15.03 11.68 -3.47
CA CYS A 55 -14.95 12.15 -2.06
C CYS A 55 -13.51 12.48 -1.54
N CYS A 56 -13.39 13.50 -0.67
CA CYS A 56 -12.14 14.18 -0.28
C CYS A 56 -11.10 13.36 0.52
N ALA A 57 -11.51 12.48 1.44
CA ALA A 57 -10.54 11.72 2.26
C ALA A 57 -9.85 10.60 1.44
N ILE A 58 -10.61 9.96 0.55
CA ILE A 58 -10.10 8.99 -0.42
C ILE A 58 -9.10 9.70 -1.36
N TYR A 59 -9.37 10.96 -1.72
CA TYR A 59 -8.45 11.76 -2.52
C TYR A 59 -7.20 12.20 -1.82
N GLY A 60 -7.23 12.47 -0.52
CA GLY A 60 -6.01 12.67 0.25
C GLY A 60 -5.08 11.46 0.10
N CYS A 61 -5.56 10.27 0.43
CA CYS A 61 -4.76 9.04 0.32
C CYS A 61 -4.30 8.75 -1.11
N LEU A 62 -5.22 8.78 -2.08
CA LEU A 62 -4.87 8.54 -3.48
C LEU A 62 -3.90 9.60 -4.01
N TYR A 63 -3.99 10.85 -3.57
CA TYR A 63 -3.09 11.92 -4.01
C TYR A 63 -1.64 11.58 -3.66
N TYR A 64 -1.39 11.19 -2.42
CA TYR A 64 -0.04 10.87 -1.96
C TYR A 64 0.50 9.58 -2.60
N LEU A 65 -0.33 8.54 -2.73
CA LEU A 65 0.07 7.31 -3.41
C LEU A 65 0.36 7.54 -4.90
N LEU A 66 -0.50 8.29 -5.59
CA LEU A 66 -0.32 8.61 -7.02
C LEU A 66 0.84 9.58 -7.28
N SER A 67 1.19 10.41 -6.30
CA SER A 67 2.36 11.28 -6.38
C SER A 67 3.69 10.51 -6.27
N ALA A 68 3.65 9.29 -5.72
CA ALA A 68 4.82 8.44 -5.54
C ALA A 68 5.06 7.44 -6.70
N ILE A 69 4.21 7.45 -7.73
CA ILE A 69 4.34 6.60 -8.92
C ILE A 69 4.74 7.42 -10.15
N PRO A 70 5.23 6.76 -11.22
CA PRO A 70 5.49 7.43 -12.47
C PRO A 70 4.25 8.09 -13.08
N PRO A 71 4.41 9.19 -13.84
CA PRO A 71 3.31 9.77 -14.59
C PRO A 71 2.64 8.74 -15.51
N LEU A 72 1.31 8.72 -15.52
CA LEU A 72 0.53 7.86 -16.41
C LEU A 72 0.92 8.10 -17.88
N GLY A 73 1.01 7.02 -18.66
CA GLY A 73 1.44 7.08 -20.06
C GLY A 73 2.94 7.23 -20.30
N SER A 74 3.77 7.29 -19.25
CA SER A 74 5.23 7.40 -19.36
C SER A 74 5.93 6.04 -19.23
N ALA A 75 5.87 5.21 -20.27
CA ALA A 75 6.34 3.83 -20.27
C ALA A 75 7.84 3.65 -19.92
N ASN A 76 8.67 4.68 -20.15
CA ASN A 76 10.12 4.65 -19.92
C ASN A 76 10.56 5.50 -18.71
N PHE A 77 9.62 5.90 -17.84
CA PHE A 77 9.97 6.68 -16.66
C PHE A 77 10.83 5.84 -15.70
N PRO A 78 11.99 6.32 -15.24
CA PRO A 78 12.83 5.58 -14.32
C PRO A 78 12.10 5.41 -12.98
N PHE A 79 11.81 4.17 -12.61
CA PHE A 79 11.06 3.84 -11.41
C PHE A 79 11.74 2.76 -10.59
N SER A 80 11.90 3.03 -9.30
CA SER A 80 12.66 2.21 -8.35
C SER A 80 11.82 1.76 -7.17
N GLY A 81 10.50 1.68 -7.35
CA GLY A 81 9.55 1.30 -6.31
C GLY A 81 9.15 2.44 -5.39
N ILE A 82 8.40 2.11 -4.35
CA ILE A 82 7.77 3.05 -3.41
C ILE A 82 8.17 2.67 -1.98
N SER A 83 8.74 3.63 -1.26
CA SER A 83 9.00 3.52 0.17
C SER A 83 7.71 3.70 0.99
N PRO A 84 7.60 3.10 2.20
CA PRO A 84 6.56 3.43 3.17
C PRO A 84 6.40 4.94 3.39
N GLY A 85 7.50 5.70 3.38
CA GLY A 85 7.52 7.16 3.51
C GLY A 85 7.27 7.95 2.21
N GLY A 86 7.12 7.27 1.08
CA GLY A 86 6.99 7.90 -0.23
C GLY A 86 8.24 8.69 -0.66
N LEU A 87 8.03 9.81 -1.35
CA LEU A 87 9.09 10.71 -1.84
C LEU A 87 9.52 11.76 -0.80
N SER A 88 8.81 11.87 0.32
CA SER A 88 9.14 12.82 1.38
C SER A 88 10.20 12.21 2.27
N ASN A 89 11.37 12.85 2.32
CA ASN A 89 12.25 12.63 3.44
C ASN A 89 11.66 13.33 4.66
N GLY A 90 11.45 12.58 5.73
CA GLY A 90 11.03 13.12 7.02
C GLY A 90 12.11 14.07 7.57
N THR A 91 11.85 14.68 8.71
CA THR A 91 12.80 15.63 9.30
C THR A 91 14.00 14.97 9.99
N SER A 92 13.96 13.66 10.30
CA SER A 92 14.98 13.01 11.15
C SER A 92 15.23 11.53 10.85
N GLY A 93 15.35 11.13 9.58
CA GLY A 93 15.65 9.73 9.21
C GLY A 93 14.52 8.75 9.55
N GLU A 94 13.31 9.28 9.70
CA GLU A 94 12.06 8.60 10.04
C GLU A 94 11.31 8.11 8.79
N ASP A 95 11.97 8.06 7.62
CA ASP A 95 11.37 7.91 6.30
C ASP A 95 11.79 6.64 5.56
N TYR A 96 12.26 5.65 6.32
CA TYR A 96 12.68 4.36 5.78
C TYR A 96 13.80 4.49 4.72
N TRP A 97 14.52 5.61 4.70
CA TRP A 97 15.61 5.97 3.77
C TRP A 97 15.24 5.90 2.29
N GLY A 98 13.93 5.97 1.97
CA GLY A 98 13.45 5.77 0.61
C GLY A 98 13.62 4.32 0.11
N HIS A 99 13.88 3.35 1.00
CA HIS A 99 13.94 1.95 0.65
C HIS A 99 12.54 1.38 0.43
N VAL A 100 12.45 0.36 -0.41
CA VAL A 100 11.24 -0.36 -0.76
C VAL A 100 11.11 -1.59 0.11
N PHE A 101 9.99 -1.68 0.79
CA PHE A 101 9.62 -2.77 1.70
C PHE A 101 8.45 -3.57 1.10
N TRP A 102 8.10 -4.68 1.76
CA TRP A 102 6.86 -5.43 1.54
C TRP A 102 5.58 -4.57 1.63
N ASP A 103 5.68 -3.40 2.27
CA ASP A 103 4.71 -2.30 2.27
C ASP A 103 4.14 -1.96 0.89
N GLN A 104 5.05 -1.86 -0.09
CA GLN A 104 4.71 -1.52 -1.46
C GLN A 104 3.69 -2.51 -2.03
N ASP A 105 3.92 -3.80 -1.83
CA ASP A 105 3.19 -4.85 -2.50
C ASP A 105 1.93 -5.25 -1.71
N THR A 106 1.98 -5.07 -0.39
CA THR A 106 0.90 -5.48 0.53
C THR A 106 -0.10 -4.35 0.76
N TRP A 107 0.33 -3.11 1.03
CA TRP A 107 -0.57 -2.00 1.38
C TRP A 107 -0.80 -1.02 0.22
N ILE A 108 0.22 -0.76 -0.60
CA ILE A 108 0.14 0.27 -1.64
C ILE A 108 -0.42 -0.29 -2.96
N TYR A 109 0.18 -1.35 -3.48
CA TYR A 109 -0.11 -1.94 -4.79
C TYR A 109 -1.59 -2.31 -5.02
N PRO A 110 -2.33 -2.94 -4.08
CA PRO A 110 -3.72 -3.34 -4.32
C PRO A 110 -4.64 -2.17 -4.63
N ASN A 111 -4.39 -1.02 -4.01
CA ASN A 111 -5.17 0.20 -4.24
C ASN A 111 -4.86 0.79 -5.62
N ILE A 112 -3.59 0.85 -6.01
CA ILE A 112 -3.20 1.36 -7.33
C ILE A 112 -3.73 0.45 -8.43
N LEU A 113 -3.63 -0.88 -8.26
CA LEU A 113 -4.13 -1.85 -9.22
C LEU A 113 -5.63 -1.71 -9.49
N LEU A 114 -6.42 -1.45 -8.43
CA LEU A 114 -7.87 -1.35 -8.52
C LEU A 114 -8.34 -0.20 -9.42
N PHE A 115 -7.58 0.91 -9.49
CA PHE A 115 -7.99 2.12 -10.22
C PHE A 115 -7.08 2.46 -11.42
N TYR A 116 -5.81 2.09 -11.35
CA TYR A 116 -4.75 2.49 -12.27
C TYR A 116 -3.83 1.29 -12.60
N PRO A 117 -4.34 0.26 -13.31
CA PRO A 117 -3.58 -0.96 -13.59
C PRO A 117 -2.29 -0.69 -14.41
N GLU A 118 -2.27 0.33 -15.27
CA GLU A 118 -1.07 0.74 -15.99
C GLU A 118 0.04 1.25 -15.04
N ALA A 119 -0.32 2.00 -14.01
CA ALA A 119 0.63 2.42 -12.98
C ALA A 119 1.07 1.26 -12.09
N ALA A 120 0.15 0.36 -11.74
CA ALA A 120 0.46 -0.84 -10.96
C ALA A 120 1.47 -1.75 -11.69
N CYS A 121 1.45 -1.77 -13.02
CA CYS A 121 2.44 -2.47 -13.82
C CYS A 121 3.88 -1.94 -13.59
N ALA A 122 4.07 -0.63 -13.38
CA ALA A 122 5.39 -0.08 -13.07
C ALA A 122 5.94 -0.62 -11.73
N ILE A 123 5.06 -0.85 -10.74
CA ILE A 123 5.38 -1.45 -9.44
C ILE A 123 5.90 -2.88 -9.62
N LEU A 124 5.23 -3.70 -10.42
CA LEU A 124 5.68 -5.06 -10.70
C LEU A 124 6.96 -5.10 -11.54
N LYS A 125 7.08 -4.22 -12.53
CA LYS A 125 8.29 -4.12 -13.37
C LYS A 125 9.54 -3.79 -12.56
N TYR A 126 9.41 -2.98 -11.51
CA TYR A 126 10.51 -2.76 -10.57
C TYR A 126 11.00 -4.09 -9.98
N ARG A 127 10.10 -4.93 -9.47
CA ARG A 127 10.44 -6.21 -8.83
C ARG A 127 11.07 -7.22 -9.80
N ILE A 128 10.53 -7.29 -11.03
CA ILE A 128 11.11 -8.10 -12.11
C ILE A 128 12.53 -7.64 -12.41
N ARG A 129 12.74 -6.33 -12.61
CA ARG A 129 14.06 -5.75 -12.94
C ARG A 129 15.10 -6.03 -11.85
N THR A 130 14.67 -6.08 -10.59
CA THR A 130 15.56 -6.30 -9.44
C THR A 130 15.83 -7.77 -9.14
N LEU A 131 15.15 -8.70 -9.82
CA LEU A 131 15.16 -10.13 -9.50
C LEU A 131 16.56 -10.78 -9.57
N GLU A 132 17.39 -10.45 -10.57
CA GLU A 132 18.73 -11.05 -10.70
C GLU A 132 19.62 -10.78 -9.48
N GLU A 133 19.55 -9.57 -8.92
CA GLU A 133 20.30 -9.20 -7.73
C GLU A 133 19.80 -9.95 -6.48
N HIS A 134 18.58 -10.50 -6.49
CA HIS A 134 18.08 -11.41 -5.44
C HIS A 134 18.78 -12.77 -5.40
N TYR A 135 19.25 -13.29 -6.53
CA TYR A 135 19.92 -14.60 -6.56
C TYR A 135 21.40 -14.54 -6.17
N THR A 136 22.08 -13.42 -6.47
CA THR A 136 23.54 -13.29 -6.27
C THR A 136 23.94 -13.06 -4.82
N THR A 137 23.08 -12.38 -4.07
CA THR A 137 23.25 -12.15 -2.63
C THR A 137 22.56 -13.30 -1.90
N HIS A 138 23.33 -14.25 -1.35
CA HIS A 138 22.83 -15.42 -0.61
C HIS A 138 22.24 -15.03 0.77
N GLY A 139 21.44 -13.97 0.80
CA GLY A 139 20.93 -13.35 2.00
C GLY A 139 19.46 -12.99 1.85
N ASN A 140 18.71 -13.41 2.86
CA ASN A 140 17.41 -12.90 3.26
C ASN A 140 17.26 -11.41 2.95
N LYS A 141 16.31 -11.06 2.06
CA LYS A 141 16.07 -9.67 1.67
C LYS A 141 14.79 -9.12 2.28
N ASP A 142 14.94 -8.26 3.26
CA ASP A 142 13.87 -7.48 3.90
C ASP A 142 13.58 -6.19 3.12
N THR A 143 14.62 -5.56 2.54
CA THR A 143 14.49 -4.24 1.93
C THR A 143 15.29 -4.11 0.65
N SER A 144 14.82 -3.29 -0.29
CA SER A 144 15.52 -3.03 -1.55
C SER A 144 15.51 -1.56 -1.93
N ALA A 145 16.49 -1.12 -2.71
CA ALA A 145 16.50 0.23 -3.29
C ALA A 145 16.57 0.16 -4.83
N ALA A 146 17.22 1.13 -5.49
CA ALA A 146 17.27 1.24 -6.96
C ALA A 146 17.85 0.00 -7.67
N THR A 147 18.73 -0.76 -7.01
CA THR A 147 19.42 -1.93 -7.57
C THR A 147 18.75 -3.26 -7.21
N GLY A 148 17.87 -3.31 -6.21
CA GLY A 148 17.34 -4.58 -5.71
C GLY A 148 18.20 -5.28 -4.67
N ARG A 149 19.39 -4.78 -4.32
CA ARG A 149 20.23 -5.36 -3.26
C ARG A 149 19.62 -5.11 -1.89
N GLU A 150 19.95 -5.99 -0.94
CA GLU A 150 19.63 -5.75 0.47
C GLU A 150 20.35 -4.49 0.93
N VAL A 151 19.58 -3.57 1.51
CA VAL A 151 20.02 -2.27 2.01
C VAL A 151 19.66 -2.05 3.48
N CYS A 152 19.02 -3.04 4.10
CA CYS A 152 18.67 -3.05 5.51
C CYS A 152 19.95 -3.22 6.33
N PRO A 153 20.24 -2.31 7.27
CA PRO A 153 21.38 -2.47 8.15
C PRO A 153 21.21 -3.71 9.03
N GLU A 154 22.18 -4.63 8.95
CA GLU A 154 22.25 -5.93 9.65
C GLU A 154 21.91 -5.87 11.16
N LYS A 155 22.11 -4.72 11.80
CA LYS A 155 21.87 -4.50 13.23
C LYS A 155 20.40 -4.36 13.62
N ILE A 156 19.48 -4.08 12.69
CA ILE A 156 18.08 -3.78 13.02
C ILE A 156 17.24 -5.07 13.09
N TYR A 157 17.49 -6.05 12.21
CA TYR A 157 16.66 -7.28 12.10
C TYR A 157 17.41 -8.60 12.36
N GLY A 158 18.65 -8.55 12.88
CA GLY A 158 19.29 -9.73 13.48
C GLY A 158 19.52 -10.95 12.55
N GLY A 159 19.59 -10.76 11.24
CA GLY A 159 19.94 -11.83 10.29
C GLY A 159 18.91 -12.97 10.20
N GLY A 160 17.65 -12.68 10.50
CA GLY A 160 16.53 -13.61 10.34
C GLY A 160 15.97 -13.72 8.93
N ASP A 161 14.97 -14.58 8.74
CA ASP A 161 14.28 -14.75 7.46
C ASP A 161 13.26 -13.65 7.23
N PRO A 162 13.17 -13.13 6.00
CA PRO A 162 12.55 -11.86 5.73
C PRO A 162 11.03 -11.87 5.83
N HIS A 163 10.47 -10.68 6.03
CA HIS A 163 9.03 -10.44 5.95
C HIS A 163 8.49 -10.92 4.60
N GLN A 164 7.39 -11.67 4.68
CA GLN A 164 6.91 -12.54 3.62
C GLN A 164 6.48 -11.76 2.36
N TRP A 165 7.15 -12.04 1.25
CA TRP A 165 6.68 -11.68 -0.08
C TRP A 165 5.51 -12.61 -0.51
N ARG A 166 4.33 -12.04 -0.79
CA ARG A 166 3.21 -12.73 -1.46
C ARG A 166 2.94 -12.06 -2.82
N CYS A 167 3.02 -12.85 -3.89
CA CYS A 167 2.54 -12.44 -5.21
C CYS A 167 1.04 -12.79 -5.33
N ASP A 168 0.15 -11.82 -5.10
CA ASP A 168 -1.29 -11.96 -5.42
C ASP A 168 -1.61 -11.56 -6.89
N ALA A 169 -0.61 -11.57 -7.77
CA ALA A 169 -0.69 -11.09 -9.15
C ALA A 169 -1.56 -11.94 -10.10
N GLY A 170 -2.12 -13.07 -9.63
CA GLY A 170 -2.86 -14.01 -10.47
C GLY A 170 -4.31 -13.61 -10.85
N SER A 171 -4.87 -12.54 -10.27
CA SER A 171 -6.32 -12.30 -10.33
C SER A 171 -6.81 -11.33 -11.42
N TRP A 172 -5.91 -10.63 -12.12
CA TRP A 172 -6.25 -9.51 -12.98
C TRP A 172 -5.75 -9.77 -14.40
N GLY A 173 -6.65 -10.20 -15.30
CA GLY A 173 -6.33 -10.67 -16.66
C GLY A 173 -5.52 -9.75 -17.59
N TRP A 174 -5.13 -8.54 -17.15
CA TRP A 174 -4.19 -7.63 -17.84
C TRP A 174 -2.73 -8.04 -17.68
N ASP A 175 -2.42 -8.89 -16.70
CA ASP A 175 -1.06 -9.23 -16.28
C ASP A 175 -0.43 -10.39 -17.07
N LEU A 176 -1.20 -11.11 -17.89
CA LEU A 176 -0.69 -12.27 -18.62
C LEU A 176 0.51 -11.94 -19.50
N LYS A 177 0.52 -10.75 -20.13
CA LYS A 177 1.65 -10.32 -20.96
C LYS A 177 2.90 -10.09 -20.11
N LEU A 178 2.78 -9.42 -18.96
CA LEU A 178 3.89 -9.17 -18.05
C LEU A 178 4.48 -10.50 -17.54
N PHE A 179 3.60 -11.42 -17.14
CA PHE A 179 4.00 -12.73 -16.65
C PHE A 179 4.61 -13.61 -17.74
N GLN A 180 4.02 -13.65 -18.93
CA GLN A 180 4.48 -14.51 -20.03
C GLN A 180 5.68 -13.97 -20.80
N GLN A 181 5.82 -12.65 -20.92
CA GLN A 181 6.79 -12.04 -21.84
C GLN A 181 7.82 -11.16 -21.14
N GLU A 182 7.55 -10.66 -19.94
CA GLU A 182 8.40 -9.70 -19.25
C GLU A 182 8.99 -10.24 -17.95
N GLY A 183 8.88 -11.55 -17.65
CA GLY A 183 9.56 -12.19 -16.52
C GLY A 183 8.77 -12.24 -15.21
N GLY A 184 7.45 -11.97 -15.23
CA GLY A 184 6.63 -12.11 -14.02
C GLY A 184 6.56 -13.57 -13.50
N TRP A 185 6.62 -14.57 -14.39
CA TRP A 185 6.72 -15.98 -13.96
C TRP A 185 8.04 -16.31 -13.27
N ASP A 186 9.14 -15.66 -13.67
CA ASP A 186 10.45 -15.87 -13.06
C ASP A 186 10.45 -15.41 -11.61
N VAL A 187 9.74 -14.31 -11.32
CA VAL A 187 9.52 -13.83 -9.94
C VAL A 187 8.76 -14.89 -9.13
N VAL A 188 7.61 -15.38 -9.62
CA VAL A 188 6.80 -16.43 -8.95
C VAL A 188 7.61 -17.69 -8.70
N GLN A 189 8.40 -18.11 -9.69
CA GLN A 189 9.27 -19.26 -9.56
C GLN A 189 10.34 -19.05 -8.49
N ALA A 190 10.98 -17.87 -8.46
CA ALA A 190 11.99 -17.53 -7.46
C ALA A 190 11.43 -17.62 -6.03
N ILE A 191 10.24 -17.06 -5.81
CA ILE A 191 9.55 -17.09 -4.52
C ILE A 191 9.21 -18.52 -4.12
N THR A 192 8.71 -19.30 -5.07
CA THR A 192 8.37 -20.71 -4.83
C THR A 192 9.62 -21.51 -4.44
N GLN A 193 10.72 -21.35 -5.19
CA GLN A 193 12.00 -21.98 -4.87
C GLN A 193 12.54 -21.56 -3.51
N TYR A 194 12.41 -20.27 -3.17
CA TYR A 194 12.77 -19.74 -1.86
C TYR A 194 11.99 -20.45 -0.74
N TRP A 195 10.66 -20.54 -0.84
CA TRP A 195 9.85 -21.24 0.18
C TRP A 195 10.15 -22.74 0.24
N CYS A 196 10.33 -23.41 -0.90
CA CYS A 196 10.74 -24.82 -0.93
C CYS A 196 12.09 -25.06 -0.23
N SER A 197 12.98 -24.07 -0.21
CA SER A 197 14.26 -24.18 0.50
C SER A 197 14.17 -24.00 2.02
N ARG A 198 13.04 -23.47 2.52
CA ARG A 198 12.84 -23.10 3.94
C ARG A 198 11.92 -24.05 4.71
N VAL A 199 11.10 -24.83 4.02
CA VAL A 199 10.24 -25.81 4.68
C VAL A 199 11.06 -27.01 5.16
N VAL A 200 10.80 -27.44 6.40
CA VAL A 200 11.38 -28.63 7.00
C VAL A 200 10.28 -29.66 7.19
N TRP A 201 10.49 -30.87 6.68
CA TRP A 201 9.53 -31.96 6.88
C TRP A 201 9.61 -32.49 8.31
N ASN A 202 8.48 -32.53 9.01
CA ASN A 202 8.33 -33.19 10.29
C ASN A 202 7.69 -34.58 10.08
N CYS A 203 8.45 -35.64 10.36
CA CYS A 203 7.99 -37.02 10.19
C CYS A 203 6.94 -37.45 11.21
N GLU A 204 6.91 -36.85 12.41
CA GLU A 204 5.96 -37.23 13.48
C GLU A 204 4.57 -36.64 13.23
N GLU A 205 4.53 -35.42 12.73
CA GLU A 205 3.29 -34.69 12.45
C GLU A 205 2.80 -34.85 11.00
N GLU A 206 3.57 -35.57 10.17
CA GLU A 206 3.35 -35.74 8.73
C GLU A 206 3.08 -34.42 7.99
N ASN A 207 3.76 -33.33 8.39
CA ASN A 207 3.54 -31.99 7.88
C ASN A 207 4.86 -31.23 7.68
N TYR A 208 4.82 -30.18 6.84
CA TYR A 208 5.93 -29.25 6.64
C TYR A 208 5.86 -28.08 7.63
N HIS A 209 6.97 -27.78 8.29
CA HIS A 209 7.12 -26.69 9.24
C HIS A 209 8.06 -25.64 8.67
N ILE A 210 7.87 -24.38 9.06
CA ILE A 210 8.84 -23.31 8.84
C ILE A 210 9.46 -23.00 10.19
N VAL A 211 10.73 -23.42 10.36
CA VAL A 211 11.39 -23.48 11.67
C VAL A 211 12.58 -22.52 11.72
N GLY A 212 12.66 -21.77 12.81
CA GLY A 212 13.92 -21.30 13.36
C GLY A 212 14.42 -19.95 12.87
N LYS A 213 13.61 -19.13 12.18
CA LYS A 213 14.00 -17.77 11.75
C LYS A 213 12.88 -16.91 11.16
N CYS A 214 11.60 -17.24 11.35
CA CYS A 214 10.53 -16.43 10.75
C CYS A 214 10.36 -15.10 11.50
N TYR A 215 10.43 -13.98 10.78
CA TYR A 215 9.95 -12.69 11.23
C TYR A 215 8.53 -12.50 10.68
N ALA A 216 7.54 -12.59 11.56
CA ALA A 216 6.14 -12.29 11.22
C ALA A 216 5.95 -10.77 11.09
N PRO A 217 4.82 -10.27 10.55
CA PRO A 217 4.46 -8.85 10.60
C PRO A 217 4.64 -8.16 11.95
N ASP A 218 4.51 -8.91 13.04
CA ASP A 218 4.82 -8.45 14.39
C ASP A 218 6.34 -8.55 14.63
N GLU A 219 7.03 -7.44 14.35
CA GLU A 219 8.48 -7.31 14.44
C GLU A 219 9.01 -7.36 15.89
N TYR A 220 8.14 -7.20 16.89
CA TYR A 220 8.54 -7.26 18.30
C TYR A 220 8.83 -8.69 18.77
N HIS A 221 8.41 -9.70 17.99
CA HIS A 221 8.64 -11.11 18.28
C HIS A 221 9.51 -11.78 17.21
N CYS A 222 10.83 -11.80 17.45
CA CYS A 222 11.79 -12.47 16.58
C CYS A 222 11.82 -13.99 16.81
N THR A 223 12.24 -14.74 15.78
CA THR A 223 12.53 -16.19 15.86
C THR A 223 11.34 -17.08 16.27
N VAL A 224 10.18 -16.83 15.69
CA VAL A 224 8.99 -17.69 15.91
C VAL A 224 8.94 -18.83 14.88
N ASP A 225 8.50 -20.00 15.33
CA ASP A 225 8.20 -21.14 14.46
C ASP A 225 6.75 -21.06 13.99
N ASN A 226 6.49 -21.48 12.74
CA ASN A 226 5.14 -21.67 12.22
C ASN A 226 4.20 -20.47 12.42
N SER A 227 4.68 -19.26 12.14
CA SER A 227 3.85 -18.05 12.20
C SER A 227 2.55 -18.24 11.41
N VAL A 228 1.43 -17.90 12.05
CA VAL A 228 0.06 -17.99 11.50
C VAL A 228 -0.05 -17.19 10.20
N TYR A 229 0.60 -16.02 10.15
CA TYR A 229 0.67 -15.20 8.93
C TYR A 229 1.40 -15.93 7.79
N THR A 230 2.48 -16.65 8.10
CA THR A 230 3.36 -17.30 7.13
C THR A 230 2.78 -18.61 6.59
N ASN A 231 2.14 -19.41 7.45
CA ASN A 231 1.59 -20.73 7.10
C ASN A 231 0.21 -20.66 6.42
N ALA A 232 -0.42 -19.47 6.41
CA ALA A 232 -1.71 -19.13 5.82
C ALA A 232 -2.94 -19.77 6.49
N VAL A 233 -4.01 -18.99 6.53
CA VAL A 233 -5.18 -19.34 7.32
C VAL A 233 -6.48 -19.24 6.51
N ALA A 234 -7.18 -20.38 6.46
CA ALA A 234 -8.53 -20.52 5.93
C ALA A 234 -9.57 -19.79 6.81
N GLY A 235 -10.71 -19.42 6.21
CA GLY A 235 -11.73 -18.56 6.83
C GLY A 235 -12.32 -19.02 8.18
N GLY A 236 -12.13 -20.28 8.59
CA GLY A 236 -12.57 -20.79 9.90
C GLY A 236 -11.71 -20.36 11.09
N VAL A 237 -10.46 -19.95 10.84
CA VAL A 237 -9.50 -19.60 11.91
C VAL A 237 -9.37 -18.08 12.06
N ARG A 238 -9.84 -17.29 11.08
CA ARG A 238 -9.81 -15.81 11.12
C ARG A 238 -10.45 -15.21 12.37
N ARG A 239 -11.58 -15.73 12.84
CA ARG A 239 -12.20 -15.23 14.09
C ARG A 239 -11.28 -15.47 15.28
N ASN A 240 -10.73 -16.68 15.40
CA ASN A 240 -9.83 -17.04 16.49
C ASN A 240 -8.58 -16.15 16.45
N ASP A 241 -7.99 -15.94 15.27
CA ASP A 241 -6.83 -15.07 15.11
C ASP A 241 -7.14 -13.66 15.59
N LEU A 242 -8.23 -13.06 15.12
CA LEU A 242 -8.57 -11.70 15.52
C LEU A 242 -8.89 -11.59 17.02
N GLU A 243 -9.55 -12.59 17.61
CA GLU A 243 -9.84 -12.62 19.05
C GLU A 243 -8.58 -12.81 19.91
N ILE A 244 -7.58 -13.53 19.39
CA ILE A 244 -6.30 -13.77 20.07
C ILE A 244 -5.36 -12.58 19.92
N TYR A 245 -5.20 -12.04 18.71
CA TYR A 245 -4.18 -11.05 18.39
C TYR A 245 -4.61 -9.61 18.68
N GLU A 246 -5.88 -9.24 18.50
CA GLU A 246 -6.34 -7.86 18.75
C GLU A 246 -6.04 -7.38 20.18
N PRO A 247 -6.24 -8.18 21.25
CA PRO A 247 -5.98 -7.73 22.63
C PRO A 247 -4.50 -7.64 23.00
N VAL A 248 -3.62 -8.36 22.30
CA VAL A 248 -2.17 -8.42 22.60
C VAL A 248 -1.33 -7.56 21.65
N THR A 249 -1.93 -7.07 20.57
CA THR A 249 -1.30 -6.09 19.67
C THR A 249 -0.99 -4.82 20.44
N ASP A 250 0.21 -4.26 20.21
CA ASP A 250 0.61 -2.98 20.81
C ASP A 250 -0.46 -1.90 20.52
N PRO A 251 -1.08 -1.28 21.55
CA PRO A 251 -2.04 -0.20 21.36
C PRO A 251 -1.49 1.01 20.58
N GLN A 252 -0.17 1.17 20.52
CA GLN A 252 0.55 2.20 19.78
C GLN A 252 1.15 1.69 18.47
N GLY A 253 0.75 0.50 18.01
CA GLY A 253 1.21 -0.07 16.75
C GLY A 253 0.93 0.81 15.53
N PRO A 254 1.63 0.55 14.42
CA PRO A 254 1.62 1.41 13.24
C PRO A 254 0.26 1.43 12.55
N ALA A 255 -0.05 2.54 11.85
CA ALA A 255 -1.36 2.84 11.26
C ALA A 255 -1.97 1.70 10.41
N MET A 256 -1.13 0.91 9.73
CA MET A 256 -1.52 -0.21 8.88
C MET A 256 -2.25 -1.33 9.65
N THR A 257 -1.91 -1.51 10.93
CA THR A 257 -2.42 -2.54 11.83
C THR A 257 -3.93 -2.48 11.97
N TRP A 258 -4.43 -1.28 12.27
CA TRP A 258 -5.85 -1.04 12.54
C TRP A 258 -6.72 -1.31 11.31
N SER A 259 -6.19 -1.03 10.12
CA SER A 259 -6.87 -1.30 8.86
C SER A 259 -7.05 -2.81 8.62
N MET A 260 -6.05 -3.62 8.94
CA MET A 260 -6.13 -5.07 8.77
C MET A 260 -7.13 -5.71 9.73
N PHE A 261 -7.15 -5.29 11.01
CA PHE A 261 -8.20 -5.71 11.94
C PHE A 261 -9.59 -5.27 11.49
N ALA A 262 -9.73 -4.04 10.97
CA ALA A 262 -11.01 -3.56 10.45
C ALA A 262 -11.53 -4.44 9.31
N ILE A 263 -10.68 -4.78 8.33
CA ILE A 263 -11.03 -5.68 7.22
C ILE A 263 -11.44 -7.05 7.77
N GLY A 264 -10.64 -7.63 8.66
CA GLY A 264 -10.92 -8.95 9.24
C GLY A 264 -12.27 -9.01 9.95
N TRP A 265 -12.60 -7.99 10.74
CA TRP A 265 -13.90 -7.88 11.41
C TRP A 265 -15.06 -7.66 10.44
N LEU A 266 -14.86 -6.86 9.38
CA LEU A 266 -15.89 -6.64 8.34
C LEU A 266 -16.21 -7.93 7.59
N GLU A 267 -15.22 -8.76 7.29
CA GLU A 267 -15.43 -10.07 6.67
C GLU A 267 -16.24 -11.03 7.55
N LEU A 268 -16.12 -10.89 8.88
CA LEU A 268 -16.93 -11.63 9.86
C LEU A 268 -18.28 -10.97 10.17
N LYS A 269 -18.63 -9.87 9.47
CA LYS A 269 -19.84 -9.06 9.69
C LYS A 269 -19.92 -8.38 11.07
N GLU A 270 -18.79 -8.22 11.75
CA GLU A 270 -18.68 -7.58 13.08
C GLU A 270 -18.43 -6.07 12.95
N VAL A 271 -19.43 -5.33 12.44
CA VAL A 271 -19.31 -3.90 12.08
C VAL A 271 -18.89 -3.02 13.26
N LYS A 272 -19.36 -3.32 14.48
CA LYS A 272 -19.02 -2.52 15.67
C LYS A 272 -17.53 -2.59 16.01
N ARG A 273 -16.94 -3.78 15.95
CA ARG A 273 -15.50 -3.98 16.21
C ARG A 273 -14.67 -3.36 15.10
N ALA A 274 -15.09 -3.55 13.84
CA ALA A 274 -14.45 -2.88 12.71
C ALA A 274 -14.44 -1.35 12.86
N GLN A 275 -15.56 -0.75 13.30
CA GLN A 275 -15.65 0.69 13.50
C GLN A 275 -14.70 1.20 14.59
N GLN A 276 -14.50 0.43 15.67
CA GLN A 276 -13.52 0.77 16.72
C GLN A 276 -12.10 0.84 16.15
N GLN A 277 -11.75 -0.11 15.28
CA GLN A 277 -10.44 -0.12 14.62
C GLN A 277 -10.30 1.02 13.59
N MET A 278 -11.37 1.35 12.87
CA MET A 278 -11.39 2.51 11.99
C MET A 278 -11.22 3.83 12.74
N SER A 279 -11.79 3.98 13.93
CA SER A 279 -11.58 5.15 14.77
C SER A 279 -10.10 5.36 15.10
N LYS A 280 -9.33 4.28 15.31
CA LYS A 280 -7.88 4.37 15.50
C LYS A 280 -7.16 4.81 14.22
N CYS A 281 -7.57 4.31 13.05
CA CYS A 281 -7.01 4.76 11.76
C CYS A 281 -7.15 6.28 11.59
N PHE A 282 -8.26 6.87 12.03
CA PHE A 282 -8.46 8.32 11.94
C PHE A 282 -7.56 9.11 12.91
N SER A 283 -7.11 8.51 14.01
CA SER A 283 -6.16 9.13 14.95
C SER A 283 -4.77 9.32 14.35
N ASN A 284 -4.43 8.59 13.29
CA ASN A 284 -3.19 8.77 12.53
C ASN A 284 -3.26 9.93 11.51
N ILE A 285 -4.39 10.62 11.39
CA ILE A 285 -4.54 11.71 10.41
C ILE A 285 -4.14 13.05 11.03
N THR A 286 -3.19 13.72 10.38
CA THR A 286 -2.68 15.02 10.77
C THR A 286 -3.16 16.13 9.83
N GLU A 287 -3.72 17.18 10.43
CA GLU A 287 -4.13 18.41 9.76
C GLU A 287 -2.91 19.30 9.42
N PRO A 288 -3.00 20.23 8.45
CA PRO A 288 -4.18 20.59 7.65
C PRO A 288 -4.29 19.80 6.33
N PHE A 289 -3.29 18.99 6.01
CA PHE A 289 -3.17 18.32 4.70
C PHE A 289 -3.72 16.90 4.68
N LYS A 290 -4.27 16.43 5.81
CA LYS A 290 -4.79 15.06 5.96
C LYS A 290 -3.71 14.03 5.60
N ILE A 291 -2.52 14.22 6.15
CA ILE A 291 -1.40 13.28 6.00
C ILE A 291 -1.54 12.20 7.07
N TRP A 292 -1.17 10.96 6.74
CA TRP A 292 -1.12 9.88 7.72
C TRP A 292 0.27 9.82 8.35
N VAL A 293 0.32 9.82 9.67
CA VAL A 293 1.53 9.52 10.45
C VAL A 293 1.54 8.04 10.83
N GLU A 294 2.74 7.45 10.90
CA GLU A 294 2.92 6.05 11.25
C GLU A 294 2.31 5.70 12.60
N ASN A 295 2.68 6.45 13.64
CA ASN A 295 2.15 6.29 14.99
C ASN A 295 1.26 7.48 15.36
N SER A 296 0.19 7.24 16.12
CA SER A 296 -0.80 8.28 16.45
C SER A 296 -0.27 9.38 17.37
N ASP A 297 0.88 9.16 18.00
CA ASP A 297 1.59 10.17 18.80
C ASP A 297 2.43 11.13 17.94
N GLY A 298 2.47 10.91 16.62
CA GLY A 298 3.25 11.70 15.67
C GLY A 298 4.70 11.23 15.48
N SER A 299 5.11 10.14 16.14
CA SER A 299 6.40 9.51 15.90
C SER A 299 6.40 8.64 14.63
N GLY A 300 7.60 8.32 14.14
CA GLY A 300 7.80 7.54 12.93
C GLY A 300 7.58 8.37 11.66
N ALA A 301 7.24 7.70 10.55
CA ALA A 301 7.07 8.36 9.27
C ALA A 301 5.93 9.37 9.31
N VAL A 302 6.26 10.64 9.04
CA VAL A 302 5.31 11.76 9.04
C VAL A 302 4.36 11.69 7.82
N ASN A 303 4.81 11.09 6.72
CA ASN A 303 4.01 10.84 5.52
C ASN A 303 4.01 9.33 5.21
N PHE A 304 3.18 8.60 5.93
CA PHE A 304 3.16 7.15 5.93
C PHE A 304 2.16 6.60 4.89
N LEU A 305 2.67 6.33 3.70
CA LEU A 305 1.90 5.78 2.57
C LEU A 305 1.31 4.40 2.88
N THR A 306 1.99 3.59 3.69
CA THR A 306 1.48 2.29 4.12
C THR A 306 0.19 2.43 4.94
N GLY A 307 0.13 3.41 5.84
CA GLY A 307 -1.08 3.74 6.59
C GLY A 307 -2.23 4.18 5.68
N MET A 308 -1.94 5.02 4.69
CA MET A 308 -2.92 5.45 3.68
C MET A 308 -3.41 4.27 2.84
N GLY A 309 -2.50 3.40 2.42
CA GLY A 309 -2.78 2.17 1.68
C GLY A 309 -3.71 1.24 2.47
N GLY A 310 -3.38 0.99 3.75
CA GLY A 310 -4.25 0.22 4.65
C GLY A 310 -5.63 0.81 4.79
N PHE A 311 -5.73 2.13 5.03
CA PHE A 311 -7.02 2.81 5.16
C PHE A 311 -7.89 2.64 3.91
N LEU A 312 -7.30 2.81 2.71
CA LEU A 312 -8.00 2.58 1.45
C LEU A 312 -8.44 1.12 1.29
N GLN A 313 -7.62 0.15 1.71
CA GLN A 313 -8.02 -1.26 1.71
C GLN A 313 -9.19 -1.53 2.64
N ALA A 314 -9.22 -0.91 3.83
CA ALA A 314 -10.36 -1.01 4.73
C ALA A 314 -11.64 -0.48 4.08
N ILE A 315 -11.56 0.58 3.26
CA ILE A 315 -12.70 1.08 2.48
C ILE A 315 -13.08 0.12 1.35
N PHE A 316 -12.15 -0.27 0.48
CA PHE A 316 -12.48 -1.00 -0.75
C PHE A 316 -12.67 -2.50 -0.54
N PHE A 317 -11.78 -3.13 0.24
CA PHE A 317 -11.82 -4.56 0.51
C PHE A 317 -12.54 -4.88 1.83
N GLY A 318 -12.66 -3.92 2.76
CA GLY A 318 -13.50 -4.05 3.95
C GLY A 318 -14.94 -3.61 3.67
N TYR A 319 -15.19 -2.29 3.70
CA TYR A 319 -16.54 -1.71 3.67
C TYR A 319 -17.30 -1.97 2.37
N ALA A 320 -16.65 -1.85 1.21
CA ALA A 320 -17.27 -2.20 -0.07
C ALA A 320 -17.21 -3.72 -0.35
N GLY A 321 -16.34 -4.45 0.35
CA GLY A 321 -16.22 -5.89 0.26
C GLY A 321 -15.75 -6.40 -1.11
N PHE A 322 -15.03 -5.58 -1.90
CA PHE A 322 -14.58 -6.01 -3.23
C PHE A 322 -13.68 -7.24 -3.13
N ARG A 323 -13.93 -8.28 -3.92
CA ARG A 323 -13.05 -9.44 -4.08
C ARG A 323 -12.92 -9.72 -5.56
N ILE A 324 -11.68 -9.65 -6.04
CA ILE A 324 -11.40 -9.79 -7.46
C ILE A 324 -10.88 -11.18 -7.74
N SER A 325 -11.45 -11.78 -8.77
CA SER A 325 -11.00 -13.05 -9.33
C SER A 325 -10.91 -12.94 -10.84
N ARG A 326 -10.22 -13.92 -11.44
CA ARG A 326 -10.05 -14.00 -12.90
C ARG A 326 -11.35 -13.94 -13.68
N SER A 327 -12.45 -14.48 -13.14
CA SER A 327 -13.73 -14.61 -13.84
C SER A 327 -14.86 -13.74 -13.28
N CYS A 328 -14.72 -13.19 -12.07
CA CYS A 328 -15.71 -12.29 -11.52
C CYS A 328 -15.13 -11.24 -10.56
N LEU A 329 -15.80 -10.09 -10.52
CA LEU A 329 -15.68 -9.06 -9.50
C LEU A 329 -16.84 -9.24 -8.51
N LYS A 330 -16.54 -9.67 -7.29
CA LYS A 330 -17.52 -9.76 -6.19
C LYS A 330 -17.44 -8.51 -5.32
N PHE A 331 -18.54 -8.16 -4.68
CA PHE A 331 -18.62 -7.11 -3.68
C PHE A 331 -19.70 -7.49 -2.67
N ASP A 332 -19.50 -7.07 -1.43
CA ASP A 332 -20.38 -7.40 -0.31
C ASP A 332 -20.36 -6.20 0.66
N PRO A 333 -21.03 -5.10 0.28
CA PRO A 333 -20.90 -3.84 0.97
C PRO A 333 -21.55 -3.89 2.35
N ILE A 334 -20.79 -3.51 3.38
CA ILE A 334 -21.23 -3.41 4.76
C ILE A 334 -20.69 -2.10 5.29
N TYR A 335 -21.56 -1.15 5.64
CA TYR A 335 -21.16 0.12 6.23
C TYR A 335 -22.10 0.52 7.36
N PRO A 336 -21.69 1.42 8.28
CA PRO A 336 -22.48 1.75 9.45
C PRO A 336 -23.74 2.55 9.05
N ASP A 337 -24.71 2.67 9.96
CA ASP A 337 -26.06 3.20 9.66
C ASP A 337 -26.10 4.71 9.38
N ASP A 338 -25.05 5.42 9.75
CA ASP A 338 -24.83 6.83 9.44
C ASP A 338 -24.48 7.07 7.96
N ILE A 339 -23.90 6.07 7.29
CA ILE A 339 -23.61 6.11 5.85
C ILE A 339 -24.84 5.67 5.06
N LYS A 340 -25.44 6.61 4.32
CA LYS A 340 -26.63 6.37 3.49
C LYS A 340 -26.28 5.82 2.10
N GLN A 341 -25.15 6.28 1.57
CA GLN A 341 -24.71 5.98 0.21
C GLN A 341 -23.18 5.95 0.15
N LEU A 342 -22.64 4.95 -0.54
CA LEU A 342 -21.23 4.83 -0.87
C LEU A 342 -21.07 4.82 -2.39
N ASN A 343 -20.37 5.83 -2.91
CA ASN A 343 -20.08 5.97 -4.33
C ASN A 343 -18.59 5.69 -4.56
N ILE A 344 -18.29 4.71 -5.40
CA ILE A 344 -16.92 4.34 -5.78
C ILE A 344 -16.86 4.31 -7.29
N THR A 345 -16.06 5.20 -7.87
CA THR A 345 -15.93 5.40 -9.31
C THR A 345 -14.54 4.99 -9.76
N GLY A 346 -14.43 4.49 -10.99
CA GLY A 346 -13.15 4.28 -11.64
C GLY A 346 -12.46 2.94 -11.36
N ILE A 347 -13.18 1.94 -10.85
CA ILE A 347 -12.62 0.59 -10.67
C ILE A 347 -12.33 -0.02 -12.04
N CYS A 348 -11.08 -0.40 -12.28
CA CYS A 348 -10.66 -1.06 -13.51
C CYS A 348 -10.78 -2.57 -13.37
N TYR A 349 -11.63 -3.21 -14.17
CA TYR A 349 -11.76 -4.66 -14.22
C TYR A 349 -11.91 -5.14 -15.65
N LEU A 350 -11.04 -6.05 -16.09
CA LEU A 350 -11.04 -6.59 -17.46
C LEU A 350 -11.17 -5.50 -18.55
N GLY A 351 -10.52 -4.34 -18.33
CA GLY A 351 -10.38 -3.26 -19.33
C GLY A 351 -11.55 -2.30 -19.34
N SER A 352 -12.55 -2.59 -18.54
CA SER A 352 -13.68 -1.72 -18.29
C SER A 352 -13.41 -0.89 -17.05
N LYS A 353 -13.80 0.39 -17.11
CA LYS A 353 -13.85 1.29 -15.96
C LYS A 353 -15.27 1.30 -15.41
N LEU A 354 -15.44 0.88 -14.17
CA LEU A 354 -16.72 0.63 -13.52
C LEU A 354 -16.96 1.65 -12.39
N SER A 355 -18.22 2.00 -12.20
CA SER A 355 -18.69 2.87 -11.11
C SER A 355 -19.80 2.17 -10.35
N PHE A 356 -19.70 2.19 -9.03
CA PHE A 356 -20.60 1.53 -8.10
C PHE A 356 -21.23 2.55 -7.17
N THR A 357 -22.54 2.45 -6.99
CA THR A 357 -23.30 3.21 -6.02
C THR A 357 -24.04 2.23 -5.13
N PHE A 358 -23.66 2.16 -3.86
CA PHE A 358 -24.34 1.36 -2.86
C PHE A 358 -25.24 2.26 -2.02
N THR A 359 -26.52 1.91 -1.89
CA THR A 359 -27.52 2.65 -1.11
C THR A 359 -28.21 1.71 -0.14
N LYS A 360 -28.39 2.13 1.11
CA LYS A 360 -29.29 1.43 2.04
C LYS A 360 -30.73 1.77 1.69
N GLU A 361 -31.49 0.84 1.12
CA GLU A 361 -32.94 1.02 0.98
C GLU A 361 -33.58 1.06 2.38
N LYS A 362 -34.48 2.01 2.62
CA LYS A 362 -35.40 1.91 3.76
C LYS A 362 -36.29 0.68 3.51
N PRO A 363 -36.53 -0.19 4.49
CA PRO A 363 -37.58 -1.20 4.34
C PRO A 363 -38.89 -0.49 4.00
N PRO A 364 -39.71 -1.02 3.06
CA PRO A 364 -40.96 -0.40 2.69
C PRO A 364 -41.81 -0.18 3.94
N SER A 365 -42.30 1.04 4.13
CA SER A 365 -43.24 1.36 5.20
C SER A 365 -44.46 0.46 5.04
N LYS A 366 -44.67 -0.43 6.01
CA LYS A 366 -45.94 -1.18 6.14
C LYS A 366 -47.06 -0.26 6.54
#